data_AF-A0A353C8D1-F1
#
_entry.id   AF-A0A353C8D1-F1
#
_cell.length_a   1.000
_cell.length_b   1.000
_cell.length_c   1.000
_cell.angle_alpha   90.00
_cell.angle_beta   90.00
_cell.angle_gamma   90.00
#
_symmetry.space_group_name_H-M   'P 1'
#
loop_
_entity.id
_entity.type
_entity.pdbx_description
1 polymer ?
#
loop_
_entity_poly.entity_id
_entity_poly.type
_entity_poly.pdbx_seq_one_letter_code
_entity_poly.pdbx_strand_id
1 'polypeptide(L)'
;MWYWTKILFLILLGAIGVWLAYELITFPNISALRSENPATSSMIEFRLAEAKAEGREPRKYMIWTPIEQISPNLHRAVLAGEDARFFEHNGFDWEAIEKAWDEAVKQGEK
;
A
#
# COMPACT_ATOMS: atom_id res chain seq x y z
N MET A 1 -46.37 1.37 -1.12
CA MET A 1 -45.08 0.91 -1.68
C MET A 1 -44.03 2.02 -1.75
N TRP A 2 -44.31 3.17 -2.37
CA TRP A 2 -43.36 4.28 -2.55
C TRP A 2 -42.77 4.91 -1.27
N TYR A 3 -43.52 4.90 -0.17
CA TYR A 3 -43.05 5.41 1.13
C TYR A 3 -41.96 4.52 1.74
N TRP A 4 -42.13 3.19 1.66
CA TRP A 4 -41.18 2.22 2.19
C TRP A 4 -39.89 2.16 1.37
N THR A 5 -39.96 2.29 0.04
CA THR A 5 -38.76 2.36 -0.80
C THR A 5 -37.94 3.62 -0.51
N LYS A 6 -38.59 4.76 -0.23
CA LYS A 6 -37.91 5.99 0.22
C LYS A 6 -37.23 5.81 1.57
N ILE A 7 -37.88 5.18 2.54
CA ILE A 7 -37.29 4.92 3.85
C ILE A 7 -36.07 4.01 3.73
N LEU A 8 -36.18 2.90 3.00
CA LEU A 8 -35.06 1.99 2.77
C LEU A 8 -33.88 2.68 2.08
N PHE A 9 -34.16 3.54 1.08
CA PHE A 9 -33.13 4.32 0.42
C PHE A 9 -32.41 5.29 1.37
N LEU A 10 -33.14 6.01 2.22
CA LEU A 10 -32.55 6.91 3.21
C LEU A 10 -31.73 6.17 4.27
N ILE A 11 -32.17 4.99 4.70
CA ILE A 11 -31.41 4.13 5.61
C ILE A 11 -30.10 3.68 4.96
N LEU A 12 -30.15 3.24 3.69
CA LEU A 12 -28.96 2.85 2.95
C LEU A 12 -27.97 4.02 2.81
N LEU A 13 -28.46 5.20 2.47
CA LEU A 13 -27.65 6.42 2.39
C LEU A 13 -27.02 6.79 3.73
N GLY A 14 -27.79 6.68 4.82
CA GLY A 14 -27.28 6.88 6.18
C GLY A 14 -26.20 5.86 6.54
N ALA A 15 -26.40 4.58 6.21
CA ALA A 15 -25.43 3.53 6.46
C ALA A 15 -24.13 3.75 5.67
N ILE A 16 -24.22 4.13 4.39
CA ILE A 16 -23.05 4.50 3.56
C ILE A 16 -22.33 5.71 4.18
N GLY A 17 -23.08 6.73 4.60
CA GLY A 17 -22.51 7.93 5.23
C GLY A 17 -21.76 7.60 6.54
N VAL A 18 -22.34 6.75 7.39
CA VAL A 18 -21.69 6.29 8.63
C VAL A 18 -20.45 5.45 8.31
N TRP A 19 -20.52 4.56 7.32
CA TRP A 19 -19.37 3.77 6.90
C TRP A 19 -18.22 4.64 6.37
N LEU A 20 -18.51 5.61 5.49
CA LEU A 20 -17.49 6.54 5.00
C LEU A 20 -16.89 7.39 6.13
N ALA A 21 -17.71 7.85 7.08
CA ALA A 21 -17.23 8.57 8.24
C ALA A 21 -16.33 7.70 9.13
N TYR A 22 -16.68 6.44 9.33
CA TYR A 22 -15.85 5.47 10.04
C TYR A 22 -14.49 5.32 9.35
N GLU A 23 -14.47 5.01 8.06
CA GLU A 23 -13.23 4.84 7.28
C GLU A 23 -12.35 6.09 7.34
N LEU A 24 -12.93 7.28 7.19
CA LEU A 24 -12.18 8.55 7.26
C LEU A 24 -11.57 8.81 8.64
N ILE A 25 -12.28 8.45 9.73
CA ILE A 25 -11.81 8.64 11.10
C ILE A 25 -10.74 7.59 11.46
N THR A 26 -10.90 6.35 11.00
CA THR A 26 -9.95 5.27 11.27
C THR A 26 -8.78 5.24 10.29
N PHE A 27 -8.81 6.07 9.24
CA PHE A 27 -7.76 6.08 8.23
C PHE A 27 -6.41 6.39 8.89
N PRO A 28 -5.41 5.51 8.76
CA PRO A 28 -4.13 5.71 9.42
C PRO A 28 -3.47 6.99 8.91
N ASN A 29 -2.84 7.73 9.82
CA ASN A 29 -2.15 8.95 9.45
C ASN A 29 -0.83 8.63 8.72
N ILE A 30 -0.88 8.61 7.39
CA ILE A 30 0.29 8.38 6.52
C ILE A 30 1.25 9.58 6.54
N SER A 31 0.77 10.79 6.88
CA SER A 31 1.63 11.98 6.85
C SER A 31 2.78 11.93 7.85
N ALA A 32 2.65 11.15 8.93
CA ALA A 32 3.72 10.90 9.88
C ALA A 32 4.96 10.28 9.20
N LEU A 33 4.76 9.42 8.19
CA LEU A 33 5.85 8.76 7.45
C LEU A 33 6.71 9.72 6.62
N ARG A 34 6.29 10.99 6.47
CA ARG A 34 7.09 12.02 5.81
C ARG A 34 8.28 12.46 6.67
N SER A 35 8.11 12.47 7.98
CA SER A 35 9.07 13.03 8.94
C SER A 35 9.58 12.01 9.95
N GLU A 36 8.82 10.93 10.16
CA GLU A 36 9.13 9.91 11.14
C GLU A 36 9.43 8.59 10.45
N ASN A 37 10.50 7.98 10.94
CA ASN A 37 11.00 6.70 10.47
C ASN A 37 10.18 5.56 11.08
N PRO A 38 9.45 4.74 10.30
CA PRO A 38 8.60 3.68 10.83
C PRO A 38 9.42 2.60 11.53
N ALA A 39 8.90 2.03 12.62
CA ALA A 39 9.60 0.97 13.36
C ALA A 39 9.62 -0.38 12.61
N THR A 40 8.73 -0.57 11.64
CA THR A 40 8.53 -1.81 10.88
C THR A 40 7.76 -1.53 9.59
N SER A 41 7.64 -2.53 8.71
CA SER A 41 6.79 -2.51 7.52
C SER A 41 6.02 -3.82 7.40
N SER A 42 4.97 -3.85 6.59
CA SER A 42 4.21 -5.08 6.31
C SER A 42 5.11 -6.21 5.80
N MET A 43 6.09 -5.89 4.95
CA MET A 43 7.04 -6.87 4.43
C MET A 43 7.97 -7.39 5.54
N ILE A 44 8.45 -6.52 6.43
CA ILE A 44 9.25 -6.95 7.59
C ILE A 44 8.43 -7.87 8.49
N GLU A 45 7.19 -7.48 8.83
CA GLU A 45 6.30 -8.28 9.68
C GLU A 45 5.98 -9.64 9.07
N PHE A 46 5.71 -9.66 7.76
CA PHE A 46 5.48 -10.89 7.01
C PHE A 46 6.68 -11.84 7.12
N ARG A 47 7.90 -11.34 6.92
CA ARG A 47 9.13 -12.16 7.03
C ARG A 47 9.40 -12.65 8.45
N LEU A 48 9.11 -11.83 9.47
CA LEU A 48 9.24 -12.24 10.86
C LEU A 48 8.22 -13.33 11.22
N ALA A 49 6.99 -13.23 10.71
CA ALA A 49 5.95 -14.24 10.88
C ALA A 49 6.31 -15.55 10.16
N GLU A 50 6.82 -15.48 8.93
CA GLU A 50 7.34 -16.62 8.16
C GLU A 50 8.45 -17.35 8.93
N ALA A 51 9.47 -16.62 9.40
CA ALA A 51 10.56 -17.20 10.19
C ALA A 51 10.05 -17.90 11.45
N LYS A 52 9.10 -17.28 12.17
CA LYS A 52 8.49 -17.87 13.36
C LYS A 52 7.70 -19.15 13.04
N ALA A 53 6.95 -19.16 11.94
CA ALA A 53 6.19 -20.34 11.49
C ALA A 53 7.11 -21.53 11.14
N GLU A 54 8.32 -21.24 10.64
CA GLU A 54 9.36 -22.23 10.37
C GLU A 54 10.15 -22.66 11.63
N GLY A 55 9.82 -22.14 12.82
CA GLY A 55 10.53 -22.43 14.06
C GLY A 55 11.92 -21.77 14.16
N ARG A 56 12.21 -20.76 13.33
CA ARG A 56 13.44 -19.97 13.38
C ARG A 56 13.25 -18.77 14.31
N GLU A 57 14.31 -18.37 14.99
CA GLU A 57 14.31 -17.14 15.80
C GLU A 57 14.24 -15.90 14.89
N PRO A 58 13.15 -15.12 14.93
CA PRO A 58 12.99 -13.96 14.06
C PRO A 58 13.96 -12.85 14.48
N ARG A 59 14.73 -12.32 13.52
CA ARG A 59 15.68 -11.22 13.76
C ARG A 59 15.35 -10.03 12.88
N LYS A 60 15.20 -8.86 13.51
CA LYS A 60 15.06 -7.57 12.82
C LYS A 60 16.28 -6.72 13.12
N TYR A 61 17.06 -6.41 12.09
CA TYR A 61 18.14 -5.43 12.17
C TYR A 61 17.85 -4.30 11.20
N MET A 62 17.64 -3.10 11.73
CA MET A 62 17.23 -1.94 10.96
C MET A 62 17.95 -0.71 11.50
N ILE A 63 18.67 -0.03 10.62
CA ILE A 63 19.39 1.21 10.93
C ILE A 63 18.92 2.25 9.92
N TRP A 64 18.49 3.39 10.44
CA TRP A 64 18.18 4.55 9.63
C TRP A 64 19.47 5.28 9.27
N THR A 65 19.70 5.44 7.97
CA THR A 65 20.94 6.01 7.43
C THR A 65 20.57 7.12 6.45
N PRO A 66 21.23 8.30 6.53
CA PRO A 66 21.03 9.36 5.54
C PRO A 66 21.34 8.88 4.12
N ILE A 67 20.57 9.34 3.13
CA ILE A 67 20.66 8.89 1.74
C ILE A 67 22.07 9.15 1.15
N GLU A 68 22.76 10.18 1.63
CA GLU A 68 24.12 10.54 1.20
C GLU A 68 25.19 9.54 1.64
N GLN A 69 24.90 8.75 2.69
CA GLN A 69 25.78 7.69 3.18
C GLN A 69 25.51 6.35 2.49
N ILE A 70 24.48 6.27 1.65
CA ILE A 70 24.12 5.07 0.91
C ILE A 70 24.76 5.14 -0.49
N SER A 71 25.31 4.01 -0.93
CA SER A 71 25.95 3.94 -2.25
C SER A 71 24.95 4.30 -3.36
N PRO A 72 25.30 5.20 -4.29
CA PRO A 72 24.44 5.52 -5.44
C PRO A 72 24.09 4.30 -6.31
N ASN A 73 24.91 3.24 -6.28
CA ASN A 73 24.62 2.00 -6.98
C ASN A 73 23.48 1.22 -6.31
N LEU A 74 23.37 1.29 -4.98
CA LEU A 74 22.25 0.68 -4.27
C LEU A 74 20.94 1.42 -4.60
N HIS A 75 20.96 2.75 -4.69
CA HIS A 75 19.78 3.51 -5.12
C HIS A 75 19.30 3.05 -6.51
N ARG A 76 20.22 2.94 -7.47
CA ARG A 76 19.90 2.48 -8.84
C ARG A 76 19.38 1.05 -8.85
N ALA A 77 19.97 0.16 -8.05
CA ALA A 77 19.53 -1.22 -7.97
C ALA A 77 18.09 -1.34 -7.41
N VAL A 78 17.77 -0.57 -6.36
CA VAL A 78 16.40 -0.54 -5.79
C VAL A 78 15.41 0.04 -6.78
N LEU A 79 15.73 1.17 -7.43
CA LEU A 79 14.87 1.77 -8.45
C LEU A 79 14.61 0.76 -9.59
N ALA A 80 15.65 0.14 -10.14
CA ALA A 80 15.48 -0.82 -11.22
C ALA A 80 14.68 -2.09 -10.82
N GLY A 81 14.73 -2.49 -9.54
CA GLY A 81 14.06 -3.69 -9.05
C GLY A 81 12.60 -3.46 -8.62
N GLU A 82 12.29 -2.26 -8.10
CA GLU A 82 10.98 -1.96 -7.50
C GLU A 82 10.17 -0.99 -8.37
N ASP A 83 10.74 0.17 -8.69
CA ASP A 83 10.07 1.24 -9.43
C ASP A 83 11.09 2.07 -10.22
N ALA A 84 11.27 1.71 -11.49
CA ALA A 84 12.27 2.32 -12.36
C ALA A 84 11.96 3.78 -12.71
N ARG A 85 10.69 4.18 -12.59
CA ARG A 85 10.18 5.51 -12.95
C ARG A 85 9.74 6.32 -11.74
N PHE A 86 10.17 5.93 -10.55
CA PHE A 86 9.79 6.55 -9.29
C PHE A 86 9.85 8.09 -9.28
N PHE A 87 10.84 8.70 -9.93
CA PHE A 87 11.00 10.15 -10.00
C PHE A 87 10.21 10.84 -11.12
N GLU A 88 9.57 10.07 -11.99
CA GLU A 88 8.83 10.55 -13.15
C GLU A 88 7.32 10.68 -12.87
N HIS A 89 6.82 10.12 -11.76
CA HIS A 89 5.42 10.20 -11.35
C HIS A 89 5.24 10.64 -9.88
N ASN A 90 4.04 11.13 -9.56
CA ASN A 90 3.69 11.64 -8.22
C ASN A 90 2.77 10.67 -7.48
N GLY A 91 3.19 9.42 -7.33
CA GLY A 91 2.39 8.37 -6.70
C GLY A 91 2.30 7.13 -7.58
N PHE A 92 1.14 6.88 -8.18
CA PHE A 92 0.95 5.70 -9.02
C PHE A 92 1.50 5.91 -10.44
N ASP A 93 2.22 4.91 -10.93
CA ASP A 93 2.57 4.78 -12.34
C ASP A 93 1.35 4.22 -13.12
N TRP A 94 0.51 5.13 -13.62
CA TRP A 94 -0.71 4.75 -14.34
C TRP A 94 -0.45 4.01 -15.65
N GLU A 95 0.65 4.32 -16.34
CA GLU A 95 0.99 3.65 -17.60
C GLU A 95 1.48 2.21 -17.34
N ALA A 96 2.24 1.99 -16.26
CA ALA A 96 2.62 0.64 -15.85
C ALA A 96 1.39 -0.19 -15.44
N ILE A 97 0.43 0.42 -14.73
CA ILE A 97 -0.84 -0.24 -14.33
C ILE A 97 -1.67 -0.62 -15.56
N GLU A 98 -1.86 0.30 -16.51
CA GLU A 98 -2.62 0.06 -17.74
C GLU A 98 -2.00 -1.10 -18.53
N LYS A 99 -0.68 -1.08 -18.70
CA LYS A 99 0.04 -2.15 -19.40
C LYS A 99 -0.12 -3.51 -18.70
N ALA A 100 0.01 -3.55 -17.38
CA ALA A 100 -0.16 -4.78 -16.61
C ALA A 100 -1.59 -5.32 -16.70
N TRP A 101 -2.58 -4.43 -16.71
CA TRP A 101 -3.99 -4.79 -16.92
C TRP A 101 -4.22 -5.41 -18.30
N ASP A 102 -3.73 -4.78 -19.36
CA ASP A 102 -3.85 -5.27 -20.74
C ASP A 102 -3.18 -6.64 -20.93
N GLU A 103 -2.02 -6.85 -20.33
CA GLU A 103 -1.32 -8.14 -20.33
C GLU A 103 -2.13 -9.22 -19.60
N ALA A 104 -2.68 -8.90 -18.42
CA ALA A 104 -3.51 -9.81 -17.65
C ALA A 104 -4.80 -10.21 -18.38
N VAL A 105 -5.48 -9.25 -19.02
CA VAL A 105 -6.69 -9.53 -19.84
C VAL A 105 -6.35 -10.46 -21.00
N LYS A 106 -5.30 -10.16 -21.77
CA LYS A 106 -4.84 -11.01 -22.89
C LYS A 106 -4.46 -12.42 -22.45
N GLN A 107 -3.94 -12.59 -21.23
CA GLN A 107 -3.61 -13.90 -20.69
C GLN A 107 -4.86 -14.67 -20.25
N GLY A 108 -5.87 -13.99 -19.70
CA GLY A 108 -7.15 -14.61 -19.31
C GLY A 108 -8.05 -14.99 -20.48
N GLU A 109 -7.87 -14.39 -21.66
CA GLU A 109 -8.58 -14.76 -22.90
C GLU A 109 -7.99 -15.98 -23.62
N LYS A 110 -6.82 -16.49 -23.17
CA LYS A 110 -6.18 -17.71 -23.68
C LYS A 110 -6.60 -18.95 -22.89
#